data_AF-A0A3N6PTN2-F1
#
_entry.id   AF-A0A3N6PTN2-F1
#
_cell.length_a   1.000
_cell.length_b   1.000
_cell.length_c   1.000
_cell.angle_alpha   90.00
_cell.angle_beta   90.00
_cell.angle_gamma   90.00
#
_symmetry.space_group_name_H-M   'P 1'
#
loop_
_entity.id
_entity.type
_entity.pdbx_description
1 polymer ?
#
loop_
_entity_poly.entity_id
_entity_poly.type
_entity_poly.pdbx_seq_one_letter_code
_entity_poly.pdbx_strand_id
1 'polypeptide(L)'
;MRIELRVCQHCLDGDHAGHEKTALLRDMVNCAERIEEYKDVLDLDAVHIRKVRDDEPGKPEALPVVAATIQNDQIVLNDTQLVAEGQDGNMLLYASPDDILTVLAGNVDEISKAVHEDVTVELSDPGARIVSQANLGANRDRQP
;
A
#
# COMPACT_ATOMS: atom_id res chain seq x y z
N MET A 1 -12.75 9.70 4.48
CA MET A 1 -11.93 8.47 4.72
C MET A 1 -10.48 8.79 4.38
N ARG A 2 -9.50 8.11 5.00
CA ARG A 2 -8.07 8.38 4.75
C ARG A 2 -7.27 7.09 4.65
N ILE A 3 -6.21 7.09 3.87
CA ILE A 3 -5.23 5.99 3.86
C ILE A 3 -3.81 6.52 4.10
N GLU A 4 -2.99 5.75 4.82
CA GLU A 4 -1.56 6.02 5.02
C GLU A 4 -0.75 4.77 4.72
N LEU A 5 0.04 4.81 3.65
CA LEU A 5 1.06 3.81 3.31
C LEU A 5 2.39 4.24 3.92
N ARG A 6 2.95 3.42 4.80
CA ARG A 6 4.31 3.56 5.35
C ARG A 6 5.22 2.54 4.69
N VAL A 7 6.39 2.95 4.22
CA VAL A 7 7.44 2.08 3.66
C VAL A 7 8.83 2.49 4.15
N CYS A 8 9.75 1.55 4.31
CA CYS A 8 11.16 1.85 4.57
C CYS A 8 11.84 2.45 3.33
N GLN A 9 12.43 3.63 3.45
CA GLN A 9 13.16 4.30 2.36
C GLN A 9 14.32 3.44 1.86
N HIS A 10 15.16 2.90 2.76
CA HIS A 10 16.29 2.04 2.37
C HIS A 10 15.85 0.73 1.69
N CYS A 11 14.70 0.17 2.06
CA CYS A 11 14.16 -0.99 1.34
C CYS A 11 13.62 -0.61 -0.04
N LEU A 12 13.05 0.59 -0.19
CA LEU A 12 12.54 1.12 -1.46
C LEU A 12 13.68 1.44 -2.45
N ASP A 13 14.80 1.94 -1.91
CA ASP A 13 16.02 2.24 -2.68
C ASP A 13 16.77 0.95 -3.06
N GLY A 14 16.62 -0.11 -2.27
CA GLY A 14 17.22 -1.42 -2.50
C GLY A 14 18.47 -1.71 -1.66
N ASP A 15 18.75 -0.87 -0.66
CA ASP A 15 19.93 -0.98 0.20
C ASP A 15 19.76 -2.05 1.29
N HIS A 16 18.54 -2.23 1.79
CA HIS A 16 18.23 -3.13 2.92
C HIS A 16 17.40 -4.36 2.54
N ALA A 17 16.94 -4.44 1.29
CA ALA A 17 15.99 -5.44 0.83
C ALA A 17 16.53 -6.23 -0.37
N GLY A 18 16.12 -7.49 -0.50
CA GLY A 18 16.32 -8.23 -1.74
C GLY A 18 15.50 -7.64 -2.89
N HIS A 19 15.95 -7.84 -4.13
CA HIS A 19 15.32 -7.30 -5.35
C HIS A 19 13.79 -7.48 -5.40
N GLU A 20 13.29 -8.64 -4.98
CA GLU A 20 11.85 -8.93 -4.96
C GLU A 20 11.08 -8.02 -3.99
N LYS A 21 11.59 -7.85 -2.76
CA LYS A 21 10.95 -6.97 -1.77
C LYS A 21 11.01 -5.51 -2.23
N THR A 22 12.12 -5.07 -2.82
CA THR A 22 12.24 -3.71 -3.38
C THR A 22 11.22 -3.47 -4.49
N ALA A 23 11.03 -4.44 -5.39
CA ALA A 23 10.04 -4.35 -6.46
C ALA A 23 8.61 -4.23 -5.90
N LEU A 24 8.26 -5.06 -4.91
CA LEU A 24 6.95 -4.99 -4.25
C LEU A 24 6.70 -3.64 -3.57
N LEU A 25 7.71 -3.07 -2.90
CA LEU A 25 7.56 -1.76 -2.27
C LEU A 25 7.34 -0.64 -3.31
N ARG A 26 8.00 -0.73 -4.47
CA ARG A 26 7.77 0.21 -5.58
C ARG A 26 6.37 0.06 -6.14
N ASP A 27 5.90 -1.17 -6.34
CA ASP A 27 4.53 -1.43 -6.78
C ASP A 27 3.51 -0.80 -5.82
N MET A 28 3.69 -0.98 -4.50
CA MET A 28 2.81 -0.35 -3.49
C MET A 28 2.83 1.17 -3.57
N VAL A 29 4.01 1.78 -3.66
CA VAL A 29 4.14 3.24 -3.77
C VAL A 29 3.47 3.75 -5.04
N ASN A 30 3.72 3.11 -6.19
CA ASN A 30 3.12 3.50 -7.46
C ASN A 30 1.58 3.40 -7.42
N CYS A 31 1.03 2.34 -6.81
CA CYS A 31 -0.41 2.23 -6.60
C CYS A 31 -0.94 3.33 -5.66
N ALA A 32 -0.25 3.63 -4.56
CA ALA A 32 -0.68 4.67 -3.64
C ALA A 32 -0.62 6.07 -4.26
N GLU A 33 0.42 6.38 -5.05
CA GLU A 33 0.53 7.64 -5.80
C GLU A 33 -0.62 7.78 -6.80
N ARG A 34 -0.96 6.69 -7.51
CA ARG A 34 -2.14 6.67 -8.38
C ARG A 34 -3.45 6.89 -7.62
N ILE A 35 -3.60 6.29 -6.43
CA ILE A 35 -4.80 6.53 -5.61
C ILE A 35 -4.85 7.98 -5.12
N GLU A 36 -3.71 8.59 -4.79
CA GLU A 36 -3.62 9.99 -4.39
C GLU A 36 -4.10 10.93 -5.52
N GLU A 37 -3.68 10.68 -6.76
CA GLU A 37 -4.10 11.43 -7.95
C GLU A 37 -5.62 11.42 -8.15
N TYR A 38 -6.29 10.32 -7.79
CA TYR A 38 -7.72 10.09 -8.00
C TYR A 38 -8.51 9.95 -6.70
N LYS A 39 -8.00 10.49 -5.58
CA LYS A 39 -8.59 10.28 -4.25
C LYS A 39 -10.07 10.68 -4.16
N ASP A 40 -10.48 11.68 -4.93
CA ASP A 40 -11.86 12.17 -4.97
C ASP A 40 -12.83 11.16 -5.61
N VAL A 41 -12.33 10.25 -6.45
CA VAL A 41 -13.12 9.15 -7.04
C VAL A 41 -13.53 8.12 -5.98
N LEU A 42 -12.72 7.97 -4.94
CA LEU A 42 -12.93 7.02 -3.83
C LEU A 42 -13.48 7.70 -2.56
N ASP A 43 -13.88 8.96 -2.63
CA ASP A 43 -14.30 9.77 -1.48
C ASP A 43 -13.24 9.76 -0.34
N LEU A 44 -11.96 9.75 -0.71
CA LEU A 44 -10.84 9.82 0.22
C LEU A 44 -10.48 11.29 0.48
N ASP A 45 -10.51 11.69 1.75
CA ASP A 45 -10.08 13.02 2.18
C ASP A 45 -8.58 13.21 1.91
N ALA A 46 -7.78 12.16 2.18
CA ALA A 46 -6.34 12.17 2.00
C ALA A 46 -5.74 10.77 1.79
N VAL A 47 -4.65 10.74 1.03
CA VAL A 47 -3.75 9.60 0.84
C VAL A 47 -2.37 10.06 1.28
N HIS A 48 -1.76 9.37 2.23
CA HIS A 48 -0.43 9.69 2.75
C HIS A 48 0.55 8.59 2.40
N ILE A 49 1.70 8.96 1.82
CA ILE A 49 2.75 8.01 1.42
C ILE A 49 4.03 8.39 2.17
N ARG A 50 4.32 7.65 3.23
CA ARG A 50 5.45 7.94 4.12
C ARG A 50 6.60 7.01 3.87
N LYS A 51 7.72 7.57 3.42
CA LYS A 51 9.00 6.87 3.24
C LYS A 51 9.86 7.11 4.48
N VAL A 52 10.03 6.08 5.31
CA VAL A 52 10.65 6.18 6.63
C VAL A 52 12.15 6.01 6.50
N ARG A 53 12.87 6.95 7.10
CA ARG A 53 14.33 6.96 7.18
C ARG A 53 14.77 6.59 8.58
N ASP A 54 15.94 5.96 8.70
CA ASP A 54 16.49 5.49 9.99
C ASP A 54 16.81 6.63 10.97
N ASP A 55 17.02 7.85 10.45
CA ASP A 55 17.33 9.06 11.21
C ASP A 55 16.08 9.85 11.65
N GLU A 56 14.88 9.36 11.35
CA GLU A 56 13.63 10.02 11.69
C GLU A 56 12.84 9.24 12.75
N PRO A 57 12.16 9.94 13.70
CA PRO A 57 11.22 9.26 14.57
C PRO A 57 10.13 8.62 13.72
N GLY A 58 9.99 7.30 13.78
CA GLY A 58 9.00 6.51 13.02
C GLY A 58 7.52 6.84 13.31
N LYS A 59 7.22 7.96 13.98
CA LYS A 59 5.88 8.45 14.32
C LYS A 59 5.03 8.70 13.05
N PRO A 60 3.76 8.24 13.01
CA PRO A 60 2.88 8.51 11.89
C PRO A 60 2.65 10.00 11.67
N GLU A 61 2.33 10.37 10.43
CA GLU A 61 2.07 11.77 10.06
C GLU A 61 0.58 12.10 10.10
N ALA A 62 -0.29 11.19 9.68
CA ALA A 62 -1.72 11.45 9.55
C ALA A 62 -2.61 10.56 10.41
N LEU A 63 -2.29 9.26 10.48
CA LEU A 63 -3.07 8.26 11.21
C LEU A 63 -2.25 7.70 12.37
N PRO A 64 -2.64 7.88 13.65
CA PRO A 64 -1.81 7.56 14.82
C PRO A 64 -1.74 6.05 15.12
N VAL A 65 -1.44 5.23 14.12
CA VAL A 65 -1.37 3.77 14.19
C VAL A 65 0.00 3.30 13.71
N VAL A 66 0.69 2.52 14.54
CA VAL A 66 1.95 1.86 14.21
C VAL A 66 1.87 0.40 14.60
N ALA A 67 2.19 -0.48 13.65
CA ALA A 67 2.37 -1.89 13.90
C ALA A 67 3.79 -2.17 14.43
N ALA A 68 3.88 -3.05 15.42
CA ALA A 68 5.13 -3.59 15.92
C ALA A 68 5.03 -5.12 15.98
N THR A 69 6.17 -5.78 15.83
CA THR A 69 6.30 -7.23 15.94
C THR A 69 7.45 -7.58 16.89
N ILE A 70 7.47 -8.82 17.38
CA ILE A 70 8.57 -9.31 18.21
C ILE A 70 9.49 -10.16 17.33
N GLN A 71 10.76 -9.77 17.23
CA GLN A 71 11.80 -10.52 16.52
C GLN A 71 13.01 -10.67 17.45
N ASN A 72 13.51 -11.90 17.61
CA ASN A 72 14.67 -12.19 18.47
C ASN A 72 14.55 -11.58 19.89
N ASP A 73 13.38 -11.75 20.51
CA ASP A 73 13.04 -11.19 21.84
C ASP A 73 13.09 -9.65 21.93
N GLN A 74 13.07 -8.95 20.79
CA GLN A 74 13.04 -7.50 20.71
C GLN A 74 11.78 -7.00 20.02
N ILE A 75 11.24 -5.87 20.50
CA ILE A 75 10.13 -5.17 19.84
C ILE A 75 10.72 -4.38 18.66
N VAL A 76 10.25 -4.68 17.46
CA VAL A 76 10.65 -4.03 16.21
C VAL A 76 9.43 -3.38 15.58
N LEU A 77 9.56 -2.13 15.14
CA LEU A 77 8.48 -1.45 14.41
C LEU A 77 8.42 -2.00 12.98
N ASN A 78 7.20 -2.22 12.47
CA ASN A 78 7.04 -2.69 11.10
C ASN A 78 7.24 -1.52 10.14
N ASP A 79 8.33 -1.53 9.37
CA ASP A 79 8.64 -0.41 8.48
C ASP A 79 7.78 -0.34 7.22
N THR A 80 6.99 -1.39 6.97
CA THR A 80 5.98 -1.43 5.91
C THR A 80 4.61 -1.73 6.50
N GLN A 81 3.65 -0.83 6.30
CA GLN A 81 2.25 -1.02 6.70
C GLN A 81 1.33 -0.11 5.86
N LEU A 82 0.07 -0.53 5.70
CA LEU A 82 -1.01 0.33 5.19
C LEU A 82 -2.07 0.47 6.28
N VAL A 83 -2.48 1.70 6.55
CA VAL A 83 -3.58 2.01 7.46
C VAL A 83 -4.69 2.68 6.67
N ALA A 84 -5.93 2.24 6.86
CA ALA A 84 -7.12 2.84 6.25
C ALA A 84 -8.16 3.18 7.33
N GLU A 85 -8.65 4.41 7.30
CA GLU A 85 -9.75 4.89 8.15
C GLU A 85 -11.08 4.77 7.41
N GLY A 86 -11.98 3.96 7.96
CA GLY A 86 -13.36 3.81 7.49
C GLY A 86 -14.26 4.99 7.88
N GLN A 87 -15.45 5.05 7.28
CA GLN A 87 -16.42 6.12 7.54
C GLN A 87 -16.96 6.14 8.99
N ASP A 88 -16.88 5.01 9.68
CA ASP A 88 -17.27 4.84 11.08
C ASP A 88 -16.15 5.20 12.07
N GLY A 89 -14.99 5.65 11.56
CA GLY A 89 -13.81 5.98 12.35
C GLY A 89 -12.97 4.76 12.76
N ASN A 90 -13.32 3.55 12.30
CA ASN A 90 -12.49 2.37 12.54
C ASN A 90 -11.25 2.38 11.65
N MET A 91 -10.17 1.80 12.18
CA MET A 91 -8.87 1.74 11.52
C MET A 91 -8.58 0.30 11.11
N LEU A 92 -8.35 0.09 9.82
CA LEU A 92 -7.84 -1.17 9.27
C LEU A 92 -6.33 -1.06 9.11
N LEU A 93 -5.61 -2.06 9.61
CA LEU A 93 -4.15 -2.14 9.53
C LEU A 93 -3.76 -3.39 8.75
N TYR A 94 -3.00 -3.20 7.68
CA TYR A 94 -2.37 -4.26 6.90
C TYR A 94 -0.86 -4.19 7.09
N ALA A 95 -0.27 -5.27 7.59
CA ALA A 95 1.18 -5.38 7.84
C ALA A 95 1.88 -6.37 6.89
N SER A 96 1.10 -7.18 6.17
CA SER A 96 1.61 -8.11 5.16
C SER A 96 1.79 -7.38 3.82
N PRO A 97 2.96 -7.47 3.16
CA PRO A 97 3.16 -6.94 1.81
C PRO A 97 2.07 -7.37 0.83
N ASP A 98 1.69 -8.64 0.85
CA ASP A 98 0.71 -9.19 -0.09
C ASP A 98 -0.67 -8.54 0.09
N ASP A 99 -1.11 -8.38 1.34
CA ASP A 99 -2.39 -7.74 1.66
C ASP A 99 -2.36 -6.25 1.31
N ILE A 100 -1.25 -5.57 1.62
CA ILE A 100 -1.07 -4.14 1.31
C ILE A 100 -1.18 -3.91 -0.21
N LEU A 101 -0.42 -4.65 -1.01
CA LEU A 101 -0.45 -4.49 -2.46
C LEU A 101 -1.82 -4.86 -3.03
N THR A 102 -2.45 -5.90 -2.51
CA THR A 102 -3.78 -6.33 -2.95
C THR A 102 -4.83 -5.25 -2.70
N VAL A 103 -4.82 -4.62 -1.52
CA VAL A 103 -5.74 -3.52 -1.20
C VAL A 103 -5.49 -2.32 -2.12
N LEU A 104 -4.22 -1.93 -2.30
CA LEU A 104 -3.88 -0.78 -3.16
C LEU A 104 -4.26 -1.05 -4.62
N ALA A 105 -3.95 -2.23 -5.16
CA ALA A 105 -4.33 -2.61 -6.52
C ALA A 105 -5.86 -2.66 -6.70
N GLY A 106 -6.59 -3.15 -5.69
CA GLY A 106 -8.06 -3.13 -5.71
C GLY A 106 -8.64 -1.71 -5.76
N ASN A 107 -8.06 -0.76 -5.02
CA ASN A 107 -8.47 0.65 -5.09
C ASN A 107 -8.20 1.25 -6.48
N VAL A 108 -7.06 0.94 -7.10
CA VAL A 108 -6.76 1.35 -8.49
C VAL A 108 -7.76 0.74 -9.48
N ASP A 109 -8.13 -0.52 -9.29
CA ASP A 109 -9.15 -1.19 -10.11
C ASP A 109 -10.52 -0.51 -9.99
N GLU A 110 -10.94 -0.13 -8.79
CA GLU A 110 -12.18 0.64 -8.58
C GLU A 110 -12.14 2.01 -9.25
N ILE A 111 -11.01 2.74 -9.16
CA ILE A 111 -10.82 4.00 -9.89
C ILE A 111 -10.99 3.76 -11.41
N SER A 112 -10.37 2.70 -11.95
CA SER A 112 -10.43 2.37 -13.37
C SER A 112 -11.84 2.11 -13.91
N LYS A 113 -12.76 1.69 -13.04
CA LYS A 113 -14.18 1.49 -13.38
C LYS A 113 -14.97 2.79 -13.43
N ALA A 114 -14.50 3.81 -12.70
CA ALA A 114 -15.19 5.09 -12.56
C ALA A 114 -14.68 6.17 -13.52
N VAL A 115 -13.46 6.03 -14.07
CA VAL A 115 -12.86 7.00 -14.99
C VAL A 115 -12.70 6.45 -16.41
N HIS A 116 -12.62 7.35 -17.39
CA HIS A 116 -12.43 6.99 -18.80
C HIS A 116 -10.96 6.90 -19.23
N GLU A 117 -10.05 7.41 -18.41
CA GLU A 117 -8.61 7.42 -18.68
C GLU A 117 -7.95 6.13 -18.22
N ASP A 118 -6.80 5.79 -18.80
CA ASP A 118 -6.04 4.63 -18.35
C ASP A 118 -5.28 4.98 -17.06
N VAL A 119 -5.78 4.42 -15.96
CA VAL A 119 -5.21 4.57 -14.61
C VAL A 119 -4.50 3.30 -14.15
N THR A 120 -4.18 2.39 -15.06
CA THR A 120 -3.45 1.18 -14.69
C THR A 120 -2.03 1.49 -14.18
N VAL A 121 -1.57 0.66 -13.26
CA VAL A 121 -0.21 0.70 -12.72
C VAL A 121 0.49 -0.56 -13.20
N GLU A 122 1.65 -0.39 -13.84
CA GLU A 122 2.48 -1.53 -14.23
C GLU A 122 3.12 -2.14 -12.99
N LEU A 123 2.70 -3.37 -12.66
CA LEU A 123 3.23 -4.13 -11.53
C LEU A 123 4.45 -4.94 -11.96
N SER A 124 5.41 -5.08 -11.05
CA SER A 124 6.48 -6.06 -11.20
C SER A 124 5.94 -7.50 -11.23
N ASP A 125 6.74 -8.44 -11.75
CA ASP A 125 6.40 -9.87 -11.76
C ASP A 125 5.89 -10.42 -10.41
N PRO A 126 6.55 -10.17 -9.25
CA PRO A 126 6.03 -10.62 -7.97
C PRO A 126 4.70 -9.93 -7.60
N GLY A 127 4.55 -8.63 -7.89
CA GLY A 127 3.31 -7.90 -7.63
C GLY A 127 2.13 -8.42 -8.46
N ALA A 128 2.34 -8.66 -9.75
CA ALA A 128 1.34 -9.24 -10.63
C ALA A 128 0.94 -10.66 -10.19
N ARG A 129 1.88 -11.47 -9.68
CA ARG A 129 1.55 -12.79 -9.09
C ARG A 129 0.65 -12.66 -7.87
N ILE A 130 0.95 -11.76 -6.94
CA ILE A 130 0.13 -11.52 -5.74
C ILE A 130 -1.30 -11.11 -6.15
N VAL A 131 -1.42 -10.09 -7.02
CA VAL A 131 -2.72 -9.55 -7.41
C VAL A 131 -3.54 -10.57 -8.21
N SER A 132 -2.92 -11.36 -9.08
CA SER A 132 -3.64 -12.40 -9.84
C SER A 132 -4.13 -13.56 -8.97
N GLN A 133 -3.46 -13.84 -7.84
CA GLN A 133 -3.90 -14.83 -6.84
C GLN A 133 -4.96 -14.26 -5.91
N ALA A 134 -4.96 -12.95 -5.69
CA ALA A 134 -6.00 -12.25 -4.96
C ALA A 134 -7.32 -12.27 -5.75
N ASN A 135 -8.33 -12.95 -5.21
CA ASN A 135 -9.64 -13.07 -5.86
C ASN A 135 -10.53 -11.83 -5.64
N LEU A 136 -9.96 -10.63 -5.81
CA LEU A 136 -10.57 -9.34 -5.45
C LEU A 136 -10.92 -8.48 -6.67
N GLY A 137 -11.27 -9.08 -7.81
CA GLY A 137 -11.87 -8.35 -8.94
C GLY A 137 -10.89 -7.68 -9.92
N ALA A 138 -9.60 -7.58 -9.58
CA ALA A 138 -8.56 -7.05 -10.48
C ALA A 138 -8.25 -7.96 -11.70
N ASN A 139 -8.87 -9.14 -11.77
CA ASN A 139 -8.70 -10.05 -12.91
C ASN A 139 -9.75 -9.73 -13.99
N ARG A 140 -9.38 -8.88 -14.94
CA ARG A 140 -10.24 -8.45 -16.07
C ARG A 140 -10.81 -9.63 -16.88
N ASP A 141 -10.15 -10.79 -16.84
CA ASP A 141 -10.58 -12.01 -17.55
C ASP A 141 -11.68 -12.81 -16.82
N ARG A 142 -12.05 -12.41 -15.60
CA ARG A 142 -13.22 -12.97 -14.89
C ARG A 142 -14.40 -12.00 -14.99
N GLN A 143 -15.15 -12.07 -16.08
CA GLN A 143 -16.55 -11.62 -16.08
C GLN A 143 -17.47 -12.74 -15.55
N PRO A 144 -18.56 -12.40 -14.83
CA PRO A 144 -19.60 -13.36 -14.44
C PRO A 144 -20.34 -13.95 -15.65
#